data_AF-A0A497L6C1-F1
#
_entry.id   AF-A0A497L6C1-F1
#
_cell.length_a   1.000
_cell.length_b   1.000
_cell.length_c   1.000
_cell.angle_alpha   90.00
_cell.angle_beta   90.00
_cell.angle_gamma   90.00
#
_symmetry.space_group_name_H-M   'P 1'
#
loop_
_entity.id
_entity.type
_entity.pdbx_description
1 polymer ?
#
loop_
_entity_poly.entity_id
_entity_poly.type
_entity_poly.pdbx_seq_one_letter_code
_entity_poly.pdbx_strand_id
1 'polypeptide(L)'
;MVTCVKCGARLEAGVCPNCGYNPLSFSEGDLSITLLSADGVRVPASNLFYRNEGCVLVGELTYSHAHVEKVVKRRGKEEVVEYDTITPVLVWALHGGGGVERSLKPLQMARTLNVAGRTVLVELKTRSAAVFDTLIDLDVAREFVEGRDCIGWREAYDRIKAELRRFVSFGWDPRLYDVVSCWVLGTYFVEAFSTYPFLYPYGSQGSGKSRLLFTATLLSRHGFIATDPSDASLYRSAEAFRPSMGVDESLLGKGAWKIIRTAFKRGTKVPRVEKTSKDEFILGLFETYMPVIFASTEKPTQLGGQEADEARAIFLYMQQERDPIGRDPEVSDFHDLRNELYLLRLLRIGEVLKILRVEEEAIRGFRGHEREVWLPIFTIARIVGEDVYGAVTEYAAEANAIKRLSQYRDEKLIIGAICQVFRLSKTETLKRERAVEFKASDLLPHIKVLLEEAGEYDEAAFSKFWTARRVGRILSRMSLFKRLLHGRTRYTVTAKTYGDLVRRYDYGKGGLGGLGGQKNKGYRDKDNPPQPKGGLDKHLHPLKNIPPNPPNPPPEPLQDKMERVLEALQGFPDKVSEFGLNQKLRMDPEELRRVLELLKQDRRVFNPAPGYWRAASP
;
A
#
# COMPACT_ATOMS: atom_id res chain seq x y z
N MET A 1 1.99 -35.85 -30.54
CA MET A 1 3.45 -36.00 -30.73
C MET A 1 4.14 -35.37 -29.55
N VAL A 2 5.10 -36.06 -28.95
CA VAL A 2 5.81 -35.56 -27.77
C VAL A 2 7.12 -34.89 -28.22
N THR A 3 7.39 -33.70 -27.71
CA THR A 3 8.64 -32.96 -27.92
C THR A 3 9.50 -33.01 -26.65
N CYS A 4 10.80 -32.93 -26.84
CA CYS A 4 11.77 -32.91 -25.75
C CYS A 4 11.67 -31.60 -24.96
N VAL A 5 11.41 -31.69 -23.66
CA VAL A 5 11.39 -30.52 -22.76
C VAL A 5 12.75 -29.85 -22.55
N LYS A 6 13.86 -30.50 -22.93
CA LYS A 6 15.20 -29.94 -22.79
C LYS A 6 15.67 -29.15 -24.02
N CYS A 7 15.26 -29.55 -25.23
CA CYS A 7 15.79 -28.94 -26.46
C CYS A 7 14.75 -28.76 -27.57
N GLY A 8 13.46 -29.04 -27.33
CA GLY A 8 12.38 -28.83 -28.28
C GLY A 8 12.29 -29.84 -29.43
N ALA A 9 13.32 -30.68 -29.64
CA ALA A 9 13.32 -31.69 -30.71
C ALA A 9 12.19 -32.70 -30.51
N ARG A 10 11.60 -33.18 -31.62
CA ARG A 10 10.60 -34.25 -31.60
C ARG A 10 11.24 -35.54 -31.06
N LEU A 11 10.50 -36.26 -30.21
CA LEU A 11 10.98 -37.57 -29.75
C LEU A 11 10.82 -38.61 -30.85
N GLU A 12 11.88 -39.40 -31.03
CA GLU A 12 11.93 -40.53 -31.96
C GLU A 12 12.06 -41.82 -31.12
N ALA A 13 11.17 -42.78 -31.33
CA ALA A 13 11.08 -43.99 -30.50
C ALA A 13 11.01 -43.72 -28.98
N GLY A 14 10.44 -42.57 -28.58
CA GLY A 14 10.35 -42.15 -27.19
C GLY A 14 11.59 -41.45 -26.63
N VAL A 15 12.68 -41.33 -27.38
CA VAL A 15 13.91 -40.67 -26.92
C VAL A 15 14.20 -39.43 -27.75
N CYS A 16 14.74 -38.39 -27.12
CA CYS A 16 15.18 -37.21 -27.83
C CYS A 16 16.49 -37.52 -28.56
N PRO A 17 16.55 -37.39 -29.90
CA PRO A 17 17.75 -37.68 -30.66
C PRO A 17 18.90 -36.71 -30.35
N ASN A 18 18.58 -35.51 -29.86
CA ASN A 18 19.56 -34.45 -29.64
C ASN A 18 20.21 -34.46 -28.24
N CYS A 19 19.46 -34.86 -27.21
CA CYS A 19 19.95 -34.77 -25.82
C CYS A 19 19.66 -36.02 -24.97
N GLY A 20 19.18 -37.12 -25.56
CA GLY A 20 18.92 -38.38 -24.87
C GLY A 20 17.78 -38.34 -23.84
N TYR A 21 16.97 -37.28 -23.82
CA TYR A 21 15.81 -37.18 -22.93
C TYR A 21 14.78 -38.28 -23.25
N ASN A 22 14.45 -39.10 -22.25
CA ASN A 22 13.49 -40.20 -22.36
C ASN A 22 12.39 -40.00 -21.28
N PRO A 23 11.13 -39.68 -21.66
CA PRO A 23 10.04 -39.53 -20.73
C PRO A 23 9.51 -40.90 -20.27
N LEU A 24 9.15 -40.99 -18.99
CA LEU A 24 8.57 -42.21 -18.43
C LEU A 24 7.18 -42.43 -19.01
N SER A 25 6.96 -43.55 -19.70
CA SER A 25 5.67 -43.90 -20.29
C SER A 25 5.11 -45.15 -19.62
N PHE A 26 3.82 -45.11 -19.30
CA PHE A 26 3.05 -46.19 -18.69
C PHE A 26 1.87 -46.51 -19.60
N SER A 27 1.52 -47.78 -19.73
CA SER A 27 0.37 -48.24 -20.52
C SER A 27 -0.39 -49.35 -19.80
N GLU A 28 -1.69 -49.21 -19.67
CA GLU A 28 -2.60 -50.20 -19.07
C GLU A 28 -3.93 -50.20 -19.84
N GLY A 29 -4.25 -51.32 -20.50
CA GLY A 29 -5.40 -51.39 -21.42
C GLY A 29 -5.30 -50.35 -22.55
N ASP A 30 -6.34 -49.54 -22.70
CA ASP A 30 -6.42 -48.45 -23.70
C ASP A 30 -5.83 -47.12 -23.21
N LEU A 31 -5.29 -47.08 -21.98
CA LEU A 31 -4.74 -45.87 -21.37
C LEU A 31 -3.21 -45.84 -21.52
N SER A 32 -2.69 -44.79 -22.13
CA SER A 32 -1.25 -44.50 -22.18
C SER A 32 -0.97 -43.14 -21.55
N ILE A 33 -0.05 -43.11 -20.58
CA ILE A 33 0.36 -41.91 -19.85
C ILE A 33 1.87 -41.73 -20.02
N THR A 34 2.29 -40.58 -20.56
CA THR A 34 3.70 -40.20 -20.68
C THR A 34 4.01 -39.00 -19.77
N LEU A 35 4.96 -39.15 -18.85
CA LEU A 35 5.42 -38.10 -17.94
C LEU A 35 6.53 -37.27 -18.61
N LEU A 36 6.20 -36.01 -18.95
CA LEU A 36 7.05 -35.11 -19.75
C LEU A 36 7.95 -34.19 -18.94
N SER A 37 7.67 -33.99 -17.65
CA SER A 37 8.47 -33.11 -16.78
C SER A 37 8.23 -33.49 -15.33
N ALA A 38 9.22 -33.22 -14.48
CA ALA A 38 9.11 -33.47 -13.03
C ALA A 38 7.98 -32.63 -12.43
N ASP A 39 7.86 -31.36 -12.83
CA ASP A 39 6.84 -30.43 -12.37
C ASP A 39 6.19 -29.74 -13.58
N GLY A 40 4.86 -29.81 -13.69
CA GLY A 40 4.11 -28.94 -14.60
C GLY A 40 3.89 -27.59 -13.93
N VAL A 41 4.15 -26.49 -14.65
CA VAL A 41 3.85 -25.15 -14.13
C VAL A 41 2.43 -24.79 -14.51
N ARG A 42 1.60 -24.46 -13.51
CA ARG A 42 0.24 -23.96 -13.71
C ARG A 42 0.19 -22.49 -13.34
N VAL A 43 -0.31 -21.67 -14.26
CA VAL A 43 -0.42 -20.22 -14.07
C VAL A 43 -1.87 -19.81 -14.33
N PRO A 44 -2.47 -18.98 -13.46
CA PRO A 44 -3.82 -18.48 -13.70
C PRO A 44 -3.84 -17.53 -14.91
N ALA A 45 -4.84 -17.67 -15.77
CA ALA A 45 -5.04 -16.81 -16.93
C ALA A 45 -5.27 -15.33 -16.54
N SER A 46 -5.90 -15.09 -15.37
CA SER A 46 -6.24 -13.76 -14.82
C SER A 46 -5.06 -12.93 -14.33
N ASN A 47 -3.92 -13.59 -14.20
CA ASN A 47 -2.70 -13.03 -13.64
C ASN A 47 -1.53 -13.77 -14.26
N LEU A 48 -1.53 -13.83 -15.60
CA LEU A 48 -0.57 -14.60 -16.39
C LEU A 48 0.82 -14.01 -16.20
N PHE A 49 1.64 -14.70 -15.40
CA PHE A 49 3.03 -14.33 -15.17
C PHE A 49 3.87 -15.58 -14.92
N TYR A 50 4.96 -15.74 -15.67
CA TYR A 50 5.93 -16.80 -15.44
C TYR A 50 7.33 -16.38 -15.85
N ARG A 51 8.34 -16.76 -15.06
CA ARG A 51 9.74 -16.45 -15.35
C ARG A 51 10.56 -17.72 -15.36
N ASN A 52 11.32 -17.95 -16.44
CA ASN A 52 12.26 -19.06 -16.55
C ASN A 52 13.45 -18.67 -17.44
N GLU A 53 14.68 -19.02 -17.03
CA GLU A 53 15.90 -18.94 -17.86
C GLU A 53 16.06 -17.62 -18.64
N GLY A 54 15.82 -16.49 -17.97
CA GLY A 54 15.92 -15.16 -18.57
C GLY A 54 14.73 -14.74 -19.43
N CYS A 55 13.76 -15.63 -19.65
CA CYS A 55 12.48 -15.31 -20.29
C CYS A 55 11.40 -14.93 -19.27
N VAL A 56 10.51 -14.03 -19.65
CA VAL A 56 9.36 -13.59 -18.85
C VAL A 56 8.11 -13.62 -19.72
N LEU A 57 7.16 -14.47 -19.34
CA LEU A 57 5.80 -14.47 -19.86
C LEU A 57 4.96 -13.53 -18.99
N VAL A 58 4.27 -12.58 -19.60
CA VAL A 58 3.27 -11.72 -18.97
C VAL A 58 2.04 -11.65 -19.86
N GLY A 59 0.84 -11.62 -19.30
CA GLY A 59 -0.37 -11.49 -20.09
C GLY A 59 -1.57 -10.94 -19.35
N GLU A 60 -2.63 -10.79 -20.12
CA GLU A 60 -3.92 -10.26 -19.73
C GLU A 60 -5.07 -11.05 -20.33
N LEU A 61 -6.22 -10.94 -19.67
CA LEU A 61 -7.48 -11.52 -20.12
C LEU A 61 -8.43 -10.41 -20.56
N THR A 62 -9.07 -10.64 -21.70
CA THR A 62 -10.26 -9.90 -22.12
C THR A 62 -11.35 -10.88 -22.52
N TYR A 63 -12.55 -10.39 -22.81
CA TYR A 63 -13.68 -11.21 -23.25
C TYR A 63 -14.21 -10.66 -24.56
N SER A 64 -14.50 -11.56 -25.50
CA SER A 64 -15.05 -11.20 -26.81
C SER A 64 -16.30 -12.00 -27.10
N HIS A 65 -17.25 -11.36 -27.77
CA HIS A 65 -18.25 -12.08 -28.54
C HIS A 65 -17.53 -12.88 -29.63
N ALA A 66 -17.89 -14.16 -29.77
CA ALA A 66 -17.25 -15.08 -30.69
C ALA A 66 -18.30 -15.99 -31.32
N HIS A 67 -18.21 -16.11 -32.65
CA HIS A 67 -18.89 -17.14 -33.41
C HIS A 67 -18.01 -18.38 -33.43
N VAL A 68 -18.54 -19.53 -33.01
CA VAL A 68 -17.78 -20.78 -32.91
C VAL A 68 -18.35 -21.83 -33.85
N GLU A 69 -17.54 -22.24 -34.82
CA GLU A 69 -17.81 -23.39 -35.69
C GLU A 69 -16.98 -24.59 -35.21
N LYS A 70 -17.64 -25.73 -34.96
CA LYS A 70 -16.96 -26.96 -34.54
C LYS A 70 -17.48 -28.17 -35.32
N VAL A 71 -16.57 -28.91 -35.94
CA VAL A 71 -16.86 -30.21 -36.53
C VAL A 71 -17.00 -31.25 -35.43
N VAL A 72 -18.18 -31.87 -35.33
CA VAL A 72 -18.49 -32.94 -34.38
C VAL A 72 -18.84 -34.21 -35.15
N LYS A 73 -18.22 -35.33 -34.78
CA LYS A 73 -18.58 -36.64 -35.32
C LYS A 73 -19.77 -37.21 -34.56
N ARG A 74 -20.91 -37.32 -35.23
CA ARG A 74 -22.11 -38.02 -34.72
C ARG A 74 -22.47 -39.16 -35.66
N ARG A 75 -22.57 -40.38 -35.12
CA ARG A 75 -22.95 -41.59 -35.87
C ARG A 75 -22.15 -41.79 -37.17
N GLY A 76 -20.85 -41.50 -37.14
CA GLY A 76 -19.95 -41.67 -38.29
C GLY A 76 -20.05 -40.58 -39.38
N LYS A 77 -20.92 -39.57 -39.21
CA LYS A 77 -20.97 -38.38 -40.07
C LYS A 77 -20.34 -37.18 -39.36
N GLU A 78 -19.64 -36.35 -40.12
CA GLU A 78 -19.13 -35.06 -39.66
C GLU A 78 -20.25 -34.03 -39.79
N GLU A 79 -20.66 -33.44 -38.67
CA GLU A 79 -21.63 -32.35 -38.61
C GLU A 79 -20.90 -31.09 -38.12
N VAL A 80 -21.14 -29.95 -38.77
CA VAL A 80 -20.67 -28.64 -38.29
C VAL A 80 -21.72 -28.11 -37.32
N VAL A 81 -21.29 -27.77 -36.10
CA VAL A 81 -22.12 -27.12 -35.08
C VAL A 81 -21.63 -25.69 -34.93
N GLU A 82 -22.55 -24.74 -35.08
CA GLU A 82 -22.30 -23.30 -35.00
C GLU A 82 -23.07 -22.70 -33.83
N TYR A 83 -22.45 -21.83 -33.05
CA TYR A 83 -23.11 -21.09 -31.98
C TYR A 83 -22.32 -19.82 -31.61
N ASP A 84 -23.04 -18.79 -31.16
CA ASP A 84 -22.45 -17.58 -30.62
C ASP A 84 -22.21 -17.72 -29.11
N THR A 85 -21.11 -17.15 -28.63
CA THR A 85 -20.74 -17.19 -27.22
C THR A 85 -19.86 -16.00 -26.82
N ILE A 86 -19.71 -15.78 -25.51
CA ILE A 86 -18.67 -14.90 -24.98
C ILE A 86 -17.50 -15.78 -24.58
N THR A 87 -16.34 -15.55 -25.20
CA THR A 87 -15.14 -16.34 -24.96
C THR A 87 -14.04 -15.49 -24.30
N PRO A 88 -13.34 -16.02 -23.29
CA PRO A 88 -12.12 -15.39 -22.80
C PRO A 88 -11.03 -15.45 -23.87
N VAL A 89 -10.38 -14.31 -24.09
CA VAL A 89 -9.26 -14.14 -25.01
C VAL A 89 -8.03 -13.81 -24.18
N LEU A 90 -6.97 -14.61 -24.35
CA LEU A 90 -5.68 -14.40 -23.71
C LEU A 90 -4.79 -13.56 -24.63
N VAL A 91 -4.21 -12.50 -24.07
CA VAL A 91 -3.26 -11.61 -24.73
C VAL A 91 -1.97 -11.70 -23.94
N TRP A 92 -0.83 -11.97 -24.57
CA TRP A 92 0.42 -12.12 -23.84
C TRP A 92 1.65 -11.68 -24.62
N ALA A 93 2.67 -11.35 -23.84
CA ALA A 93 4.01 -11.03 -24.28
C ALA A 93 4.99 -12.04 -23.69
N LEU A 94 5.84 -12.62 -24.53
CA LEU A 94 6.99 -13.42 -24.12
C LEU A 94 8.27 -12.62 -24.37
N HIS A 95 8.87 -12.16 -23.27
CA HIS A 95 10.15 -11.45 -23.26
C HIS A 95 11.28 -12.47 -23.23
N GLY A 96 12.22 -12.40 -24.17
CA GLY A 96 13.37 -13.32 -24.24
C GLY A 96 14.19 -13.12 -25.51
N GLY A 97 15.46 -13.57 -25.52
CA GLY A 97 16.27 -13.59 -26.74
C GLY A 97 16.54 -12.23 -27.42
N GLY A 98 16.37 -11.10 -26.71
CA GLY A 98 16.57 -9.75 -27.25
C GLY A 98 15.31 -9.08 -27.82
N GLY A 99 14.13 -9.69 -27.69
CA GLY A 99 12.87 -9.12 -28.18
C GLY A 99 11.65 -9.52 -27.35
N VAL A 100 10.47 -9.13 -27.85
CA VAL A 100 9.16 -9.43 -27.26
C VAL A 100 8.29 -10.10 -28.31
N GLU A 101 7.98 -11.38 -28.12
CA GLU A 101 6.97 -12.08 -28.92
C GLU A 101 5.58 -11.70 -28.40
N ARG A 102 4.68 -11.33 -29.32
CA ARG A 102 3.34 -10.82 -29.02
C ARG A 102 2.30 -11.80 -29.55
N SER A 103 1.28 -12.08 -28.76
CA SER A 103 0.27 -13.07 -29.15
C SER A 103 -1.09 -12.79 -28.53
N LEU A 104 -2.12 -13.19 -29.26
CA LEU A 104 -3.52 -13.15 -28.85
C LEU A 104 -4.22 -14.41 -29.37
N LYS A 105 -4.88 -15.15 -28.48
CA LYS A 105 -5.70 -16.31 -28.85
C LYS A 105 -6.87 -16.50 -27.88
N PRO A 106 -8.00 -17.06 -28.32
CA PRO A 106 -9.02 -17.58 -27.42
C PRO A 106 -8.38 -18.55 -26.41
N LEU A 107 -8.77 -18.48 -25.13
CA LEU A 107 -8.14 -19.26 -24.05
C LEU A 107 -8.19 -20.77 -24.33
N GLN A 108 -9.22 -21.27 -25.01
CA GLN A 108 -9.33 -22.67 -25.42
C GLN A 108 -8.14 -23.13 -26.28
N MET A 109 -7.54 -22.22 -27.04
CA MET A 109 -6.40 -22.44 -27.92
C MET A 109 -5.05 -22.07 -27.28
N ALA A 110 -5.06 -21.47 -26.08
CA ALA A 110 -3.88 -20.99 -25.35
C ALA A 110 -3.75 -21.62 -23.96
N ARG A 111 -4.33 -22.81 -23.73
CA ARG A 111 -4.23 -23.54 -22.46
C ARG A 111 -2.81 -24.03 -22.14
N THR A 112 -1.95 -24.09 -23.15
CA THR A 112 -0.58 -24.56 -23.03
C THR A 112 0.33 -23.61 -23.78
N LEU A 113 1.28 -23.01 -23.07
CA LEU A 113 2.30 -22.12 -23.62
C LEU A 113 3.68 -22.73 -23.39
N ASN A 114 4.64 -22.46 -24.27
CA ASN A 114 6.03 -22.88 -24.09
C ASN A 114 6.87 -21.65 -23.71
N VAL A 115 7.59 -21.72 -22.60
CA VAL A 115 8.47 -20.64 -22.11
C VAL A 115 9.85 -21.24 -21.84
N ALA A 116 10.81 -20.95 -22.73
CA ALA A 116 12.19 -21.48 -22.65
C ALA A 116 12.23 -23.01 -22.41
N GLY A 117 11.54 -23.77 -23.26
CA GLY A 117 11.51 -25.24 -23.19
C GLY A 117 10.57 -25.82 -22.13
N ARG A 118 9.99 -24.99 -21.25
CA ARG A 118 9.04 -25.42 -20.22
C ARG A 118 7.60 -25.21 -20.65
N THR A 119 6.80 -26.24 -20.43
CA THR A 119 5.35 -26.21 -20.64
C THR A 119 4.67 -25.48 -19.48
N VAL A 120 3.98 -24.39 -19.80
CA VAL A 120 3.14 -23.60 -18.88
C VAL A 120 1.68 -23.88 -19.20
N LEU A 121 0.97 -24.48 -18.24
CA LEU A 121 -0.46 -24.72 -18.32
C LEU A 121 -1.20 -23.49 -17.81
N VAL A 122 -2.02 -22.90 -18.67
CA VAL A 122 -2.84 -21.73 -18.36
C VAL A 122 -4.22 -22.19 -17.91
N GLU A 123 -4.57 -21.86 -16.66
CA GLU A 123 -5.83 -22.28 -16.04
C GLU A 123 -6.76 -21.09 -15.78
N LEU A 124 -8.05 -21.28 -16.03
CA LEU A 124 -9.12 -20.38 -15.57
C LEU A 124 -10.14 -21.24 -14.82
N LYS A 125 -9.98 -21.29 -13.49
CA LYS A 125 -10.80 -22.13 -12.61
C LYS A 125 -12.20 -21.59 -12.42
N THR A 126 -12.30 -20.29 -12.19
CA THR A 126 -13.57 -19.57 -12.08
C THR A 126 -13.80 -18.76 -13.35
N ARG A 127 -14.87 -19.08 -14.08
CA ARG A 127 -15.38 -18.23 -15.17
C ARG A 127 -16.37 -17.25 -14.59
N SER A 128 -16.16 -15.97 -14.85
CA SER A 128 -17.18 -14.97 -14.56
C SER A 128 -18.21 -14.95 -15.68
N ALA A 129 -19.48 -14.81 -15.31
CA ALA A 129 -20.55 -14.49 -16.26
C ALA A 129 -20.57 -12.99 -16.60
N ALA A 130 -19.99 -12.14 -15.74
CA ALA A 130 -19.87 -10.72 -15.94
C ALA A 130 -18.46 -10.33 -16.43
N VAL A 131 -18.39 -9.44 -17.40
CA VAL A 131 -17.13 -8.83 -17.86
C VAL A 131 -16.80 -7.67 -16.92
N PHE A 132 -15.53 -7.49 -16.59
CA PHE A 132 -15.10 -6.28 -15.88
C PHE A 132 -14.89 -5.17 -16.91
N ASP A 133 -15.51 -4.02 -16.69
CA ASP A 133 -15.41 -2.85 -17.59
C ASP A 133 -14.00 -2.20 -17.56
N THR A 134 -13.11 -2.72 -16.73
CA THR A 134 -11.73 -2.28 -16.58
C THR A 134 -10.71 -3.20 -17.24
N LEU A 135 -11.11 -4.27 -17.93
CA LEU A 135 -10.17 -5.14 -18.67
C LEU A 135 -9.56 -4.39 -19.86
N ILE A 136 -8.50 -4.94 -20.44
CA ILE A 136 -7.96 -4.45 -21.71
C ILE A 136 -8.99 -4.64 -22.83
N ASP A 137 -9.11 -3.65 -23.70
CA ASP A 137 -9.97 -3.77 -24.88
C ASP A 137 -9.41 -4.73 -25.92
N LEU A 138 -10.32 -5.41 -26.62
CA LEU A 138 -9.94 -6.32 -27.69
C LEU A 138 -9.23 -5.60 -28.84
N ASP A 139 -9.66 -4.38 -29.20
CA ASP A 139 -9.04 -3.61 -30.27
C ASP A 139 -7.60 -3.22 -29.91
N VAL A 140 -7.36 -2.76 -28.68
CA VAL A 140 -6.02 -2.46 -28.18
C VAL A 140 -5.14 -3.72 -28.12
N ALA A 141 -5.73 -4.86 -27.74
CA ALA A 141 -5.04 -6.13 -27.76
C ALA A 141 -4.68 -6.60 -29.18
N ARG A 142 -5.52 -6.32 -30.19
CA ARG A 142 -5.23 -6.58 -31.59
C ARG A 142 -4.08 -5.69 -32.07
N GLU A 143 -4.17 -4.39 -31.82
CA GLU A 143 -3.13 -3.43 -32.18
C GLU A 143 -1.78 -3.77 -31.52
N PHE A 144 -1.80 -4.26 -30.28
CA PHE A 144 -0.60 -4.79 -29.61
C PHE A 144 0.07 -5.89 -30.44
N VAL A 145 -0.69 -6.87 -30.92
CA VAL A 145 -0.16 -7.95 -31.77
C VAL A 145 0.34 -7.42 -33.12
N GLU A 146 -0.32 -6.40 -33.66
CA GLU A 146 0.06 -5.72 -34.90
C GLU A 146 1.31 -4.83 -34.77
N GLY A 147 1.81 -4.61 -33.56
CA GLY A 147 3.08 -3.92 -33.32
C GLY A 147 2.97 -2.58 -32.59
N ARG A 148 1.78 -2.17 -32.14
CA ARG A 148 1.59 -0.93 -31.34
C ARG A 148 2.53 -0.91 -30.13
N ASP A 149 3.27 0.18 -29.95
CA ASP A 149 4.12 0.37 -28.77
C ASP A 149 3.32 1.01 -27.62
N CYS A 150 3.91 1.07 -26.43
CA CYS A 150 3.32 1.74 -25.27
C CYS A 150 3.92 3.14 -25.04
N ILE A 151 3.19 3.96 -24.29
CA ILE A 151 3.71 5.22 -23.74
C ILE A 151 4.93 5.02 -22.82
N GLY A 152 5.66 6.09 -22.54
CA GLY A 152 6.79 6.09 -21.61
C GLY A 152 6.36 6.08 -20.14
N TRP A 153 7.25 5.65 -19.24
CA TRP A 153 6.98 5.61 -17.79
C TRP A 153 6.62 6.96 -17.19
N ARG A 154 7.34 8.02 -17.60
CA ARG A 154 7.08 9.39 -17.15
C ARG A 154 5.68 9.84 -17.56
N GLU A 155 5.34 9.67 -18.83
CA GLU A 155 4.04 10.04 -19.38
C GLU A 155 2.90 9.27 -18.71
N ALA A 156 3.06 7.95 -18.52
CA ALA A 156 2.09 7.12 -17.81
C ALA A 156 1.82 7.64 -16.40
N TYR A 157 2.88 7.93 -15.65
CA TYR A 157 2.79 8.51 -14.32
C TYR A 157 2.13 9.91 -14.32
N ASP A 158 2.52 10.80 -15.25
CA ASP A 158 1.99 12.16 -15.30
C ASP A 158 0.49 12.17 -15.61
N ARG A 159 0.05 11.28 -16.51
CA ARG A 159 -1.38 11.09 -16.82
C ARG A 159 -2.16 10.53 -15.62
N ILE A 160 -1.62 9.54 -14.91
CA ILE A 160 -2.23 9.04 -13.66
C ILE A 160 -2.34 10.18 -12.65
N LYS A 161 -1.27 10.97 -12.47
CA LYS A 161 -1.23 12.10 -11.54
C LYS A 161 -2.26 13.17 -11.90
N ALA A 162 -2.45 13.44 -13.18
CA ALA A 162 -3.45 14.37 -13.68
C ALA A 162 -4.88 13.90 -13.38
N GLU A 163 -5.20 12.62 -13.64
CA GLU A 163 -6.50 12.05 -13.29
C GLU A 163 -6.74 12.03 -11.76
N LEU A 164 -5.70 11.74 -10.97
CA LEU A 164 -5.81 11.84 -9.51
C LEU A 164 -6.12 13.26 -9.06
N ARG A 165 -5.46 14.29 -9.62
CA ARG A 165 -5.75 15.70 -9.32
C ARG A 165 -7.14 16.13 -9.75
N ARG A 166 -7.64 15.55 -10.84
CA ARG A 166 -8.98 15.82 -11.37
C ARG A 166 -10.09 15.38 -10.42
N PHE A 167 -9.90 14.28 -9.67
CA PHE A 167 -10.93 13.74 -8.78
C PHE A 167 -10.63 13.90 -7.29
N VAL A 168 -9.36 13.95 -6.89
CA VAL A 168 -8.95 13.92 -5.48
C VAL A 168 -8.10 15.15 -5.16
N SER A 169 -8.40 15.77 -4.02
CA SER A 169 -7.64 16.92 -3.51
C SER A 169 -6.66 16.49 -2.42
N PHE A 170 -5.39 16.83 -2.60
CA PHE A 170 -4.32 16.67 -1.60
C PHE A 170 -3.62 18.01 -1.36
N GLY A 171 -4.36 19.12 -1.23
CA GLY A 171 -3.80 20.46 -1.11
C GLY A 171 -2.83 20.63 0.07
N TRP A 172 -3.00 19.83 1.12
CA TRP A 172 -2.13 19.83 2.30
C TRP A 172 -0.79 19.09 2.12
N ASP A 173 -0.70 18.14 1.18
CA ASP A 173 0.54 17.41 0.90
C ASP A 173 0.57 16.87 -0.54
N PRO A 174 1.16 17.64 -1.48
CA PRO A 174 1.25 17.25 -2.88
C PRO A 174 1.99 15.93 -3.13
N ARG A 175 2.86 15.49 -2.20
CA ARG A 175 3.60 14.21 -2.32
C ARG A 175 2.67 13.00 -2.30
N LEU A 176 1.45 13.15 -1.78
CA LEU A 176 0.43 12.11 -1.84
C LEU A 176 0.04 11.76 -3.28
N TYR A 177 0.06 12.73 -4.20
CA TYR A 177 -0.16 12.44 -5.61
C TYR A 177 0.94 11.52 -6.17
N ASP A 178 2.19 11.70 -5.74
CA ASP A 178 3.32 10.85 -6.15
C ASP A 178 3.16 9.41 -5.65
N VAL A 179 2.89 9.26 -4.36
CA VAL A 179 2.71 7.96 -3.70
C VAL A 179 1.54 7.19 -4.30
N VAL A 180 0.38 7.84 -4.48
CA VAL A 180 -0.81 7.19 -5.04
C VAL A 180 -0.61 6.89 -6.53
N SER A 181 0.05 7.76 -7.30
CA SER A 181 0.34 7.47 -8.72
C SER A 181 1.27 6.26 -8.86
N CYS A 182 2.33 6.17 -8.06
CA CYS A 182 3.21 5.00 -8.03
C CYS A 182 2.47 3.74 -7.57
N TRP A 183 1.55 3.86 -6.62
CA TRP A 183 0.71 2.74 -6.17
C TRP A 183 -0.23 2.26 -7.27
N VAL A 184 -0.89 3.15 -8.01
CA VAL A 184 -1.76 2.79 -9.15
C VAL A 184 -0.93 2.13 -10.25
N LEU A 185 0.16 2.76 -10.67
CA LEU A 185 1.03 2.26 -11.74
C LEU A 185 1.64 0.90 -11.37
N GLY A 186 2.03 0.69 -10.11
CA GLY A 186 2.56 -0.59 -9.65
C GLY A 186 1.54 -1.74 -9.65
N THR A 187 0.22 -1.46 -9.63
CA THR A 187 -0.81 -2.52 -9.71
C THR A 187 -0.73 -3.31 -11.01
N TYR A 188 -0.30 -2.65 -12.09
CA TYR A 188 -0.04 -3.25 -13.40
C TYR A 188 1.15 -4.20 -13.42
N PHE A 189 1.93 -4.29 -12.34
CA PHE A 189 3.12 -5.13 -12.23
C PHE A 189 3.15 -5.90 -10.91
N VAL A 190 2.01 -6.11 -10.26
CA VAL A 190 1.90 -6.68 -8.91
C VAL A 190 2.61 -8.04 -8.77
N GLU A 191 2.69 -8.81 -9.85
CA GLU A 191 3.35 -10.11 -9.96
C GLU A 191 4.87 -10.04 -10.00
N ALA A 192 5.45 -8.88 -10.29
CA ALA A 192 6.88 -8.69 -10.11
C ALA A 192 7.24 -8.72 -8.62
N PHE A 193 6.33 -8.24 -7.75
CA PHE A 193 6.56 -8.08 -6.33
C PHE A 193 6.16 -9.32 -5.52
N SER A 194 6.79 -9.47 -4.34
CA SER A 194 6.43 -10.53 -3.38
C SER A 194 5.34 -10.09 -2.40
N THR A 195 5.23 -8.78 -2.19
CA THR A 195 4.23 -8.10 -1.36
C THR A 195 3.76 -6.85 -2.09
N TYR A 196 2.53 -6.43 -1.82
CA TYR A 196 2.00 -5.16 -2.30
C TYR A 196 1.27 -4.45 -1.17
N PRO A 197 1.55 -3.17 -0.91
CA PRO A 197 1.00 -2.48 0.24
C PRO A 197 -0.50 -2.21 0.09
N PHE A 198 -1.22 -2.28 1.21
CA PHE A 198 -2.59 -1.77 1.24
C PHE A 198 -2.56 -0.25 1.21
N LEU A 199 -3.43 0.35 0.40
CA LEU A 199 -3.63 1.79 0.42
C LEU A 199 -4.78 2.12 1.36
N TYR A 200 -4.58 3.01 2.33
CA TYR A 200 -5.55 3.24 3.41
C TYR A 200 -5.88 4.72 3.58
N PRO A 201 -6.73 5.29 2.71
CA PRO A 201 -7.44 6.54 2.96
C PRO A 201 -8.11 6.56 4.35
N TYR A 202 -7.60 7.41 5.24
CA TYR A 202 -8.06 7.54 6.63
C TYR A 202 -8.34 9.00 6.97
N GLY A 203 -9.46 9.28 7.64
CA GLY A 203 -9.86 10.64 7.97
C GLY A 203 -11.35 10.76 8.28
N SER A 204 -11.79 11.95 8.69
CA SER A 204 -13.18 12.22 9.08
C SER A 204 -14.18 12.04 7.93
N GLN A 205 -15.47 11.89 8.25
CA GLN A 205 -16.51 11.86 7.22
C GLN A 205 -16.45 13.12 6.34
N GLY A 206 -16.67 12.96 5.04
CA GLY A 206 -16.61 14.06 4.07
C GLY A 206 -15.20 14.49 3.62
N SER A 207 -14.12 13.81 4.04
CA SER A 207 -12.74 14.15 3.62
C SER A 207 -12.31 13.60 2.25
N GLY A 208 -13.24 13.12 1.41
CA GLY A 208 -12.91 12.58 0.08
C GLY A 208 -12.32 11.16 0.06
N LYS A 209 -12.31 10.41 1.17
CA LYS A 209 -11.80 9.02 1.25
C LYS A 209 -12.42 8.09 0.20
N SER A 210 -13.75 8.05 0.14
CA SER A 210 -14.47 7.18 -0.79
C SER A 210 -14.15 7.55 -2.23
N ARG A 211 -14.01 8.85 -2.53
CA ARG A 211 -13.60 9.29 -3.86
C ARG A 211 -12.19 8.86 -4.23
N LEU A 212 -11.24 8.95 -3.30
CA LEU A 212 -9.90 8.41 -3.53
C LEU A 212 -9.93 6.88 -3.73
N LEU A 213 -10.77 6.16 -2.96
CA LEU A 213 -11.00 4.73 -3.16
C LEU A 213 -11.49 4.45 -4.59
N PHE A 214 -12.57 5.10 -5.04
CA PHE A 214 -13.08 4.94 -6.40
C PHE A 214 -12.04 5.30 -7.46
N THR A 215 -11.39 6.47 -7.33
CA THR A 215 -10.42 6.98 -8.31
C THR A 215 -9.24 6.03 -8.46
N ALA A 216 -8.58 5.68 -7.35
CA ALA A 216 -7.39 4.82 -7.38
C ALA A 216 -7.76 3.40 -7.83
N THR A 217 -8.89 2.85 -7.41
CA THR A 217 -9.32 1.51 -7.86
C THR A 217 -9.63 1.50 -9.35
N LEU A 218 -10.43 2.43 -9.87
CA LEU A 218 -10.86 2.43 -11.27
C LEU A 218 -9.74 2.83 -12.25
N LEU A 219 -8.67 3.47 -11.77
CA LEU A 219 -7.42 3.69 -12.52
C LEU A 219 -6.51 2.46 -12.54
N SER A 220 -6.67 1.52 -11.60
CA SER A 220 -5.75 0.40 -11.40
C SER A 220 -6.06 -0.81 -12.29
N ARG A 221 -5.10 -1.74 -12.37
CA ARG A 221 -5.24 -3.01 -13.09
C ARG A 221 -6.45 -3.79 -12.57
N HIS A 222 -7.39 -4.12 -13.44
CA HIS A 222 -8.63 -4.84 -13.10
C HIS A 222 -9.37 -4.20 -11.92
N GLY A 223 -9.50 -2.88 -11.91
CA GLY A 223 -10.21 -2.15 -10.86
C GLY A 223 -11.59 -2.72 -10.57
N PHE A 224 -11.83 -3.13 -9.32
CA PHE A 224 -13.12 -3.68 -8.89
C PHE A 224 -13.53 -3.09 -7.54
N ILE A 225 -14.65 -2.38 -7.52
CA ILE A 225 -15.24 -1.88 -6.29
C ILE A 225 -16.15 -2.96 -5.70
N ALA A 226 -15.78 -3.44 -4.51
CA ALA A 226 -16.62 -4.35 -3.76
C ALA A 226 -17.75 -3.58 -3.06
N THR A 227 -18.99 -3.90 -3.40
CA THR A 227 -20.19 -3.43 -2.69
C THR A 227 -20.96 -4.63 -2.15
N ASP A 228 -20.90 -4.85 -0.83
CA ASP A 228 -21.59 -5.94 -0.11
C ASP A 228 -21.40 -7.38 -0.64
N PRO A 229 -20.17 -7.85 -0.95
CA PRO A 229 -19.97 -9.23 -1.37
C PRO A 229 -19.96 -10.19 -0.18
N SER A 230 -20.58 -11.37 -0.34
CA SER A 230 -20.34 -12.50 0.56
C SER A 230 -18.86 -12.90 0.56
N ASP A 231 -18.37 -13.52 1.65
CA ASP A 231 -17.00 -14.06 1.71
C ASP A 231 -16.68 -14.95 0.50
N ALA A 232 -17.64 -15.80 0.08
CA ALA A 232 -17.48 -16.68 -1.09
C ALA A 232 -17.37 -15.91 -2.42
N SER A 233 -18.14 -14.82 -2.56
CA SER A 233 -18.09 -13.94 -3.72
C SER A 233 -16.75 -13.22 -3.83
N LEU A 234 -16.16 -12.80 -2.69
CA LEU A 234 -14.81 -12.21 -2.65
C LEU A 234 -13.75 -13.20 -3.14
N TYR A 235 -13.79 -14.47 -2.67
CA TYR A 235 -12.83 -15.48 -3.12
C TYR A 235 -12.92 -15.75 -4.62
N ARG A 236 -14.15 -15.89 -5.14
CA ARG A 236 -14.37 -16.14 -6.57
C ARG A 236 -13.91 -14.97 -7.43
N SER A 237 -14.16 -13.74 -6.99
CA SER A 237 -13.72 -12.53 -7.70
C SER A 237 -12.19 -12.40 -7.68
N ALA A 238 -11.57 -12.64 -6.52
CA ALA A 238 -10.12 -12.66 -6.37
C ALA A 238 -9.48 -13.73 -7.26
N GLU A 239 -10.04 -14.94 -7.34
CA GLU A 239 -9.51 -15.99 -8.20
C GLU A 239 -9.71 -15.70 -9.69
N ALA A 240 -10.92 -15.27 -10.08
CA ALA A 240 -11.30 -15.08 -11.46
C ALA A 240 -10.53 -13.95 -12.15
N PHE A 241 -10.17 -12.89 -11.43
CA PHE A 241 -9.61 -11.67 -12.03
C PHE A 241 -8.35 -11.14 -11.37
N ARG A 242 -8.07 -11.51 -10.12
CA ARG A 242 -7.01 -10.90 -9.29
C ARG A 242 -7.05 -9.36 -9.34
N PRO A 243 -8.21 -8.75 -9.01
CA PRO A 243 -8.43 -7.33 -9.22
C PRO A 243 -7.64 -6.45 -8.25
N SER A 244 -7.43 -5.19 -8.63
CA SER A 244 -7.17 -4.13 -7.66
C SER A 244 -8.48 -3.80 -6.95
N MET A 245 -8.62 -4.24 -5.71
CA MET A 245 -9.92 -4.25 -5.01
C MET A 245 -10.11 -3.02 -4.15
N GLY A 246 -11.21 -2.28 -4.37
CA GLY A 246 -11.67 -1.22 -3.49
C GLY A 246 -12.69 -1.75 -2.48
N VAL A 247 -12.41 -1.60 -1.18
CA VAL A 247 -13.27 -2.05 -0.09
C VAL A 247 -13.68 -0.86 0.78
N ASP A 248 -14.97 -0.58 0.84
CA ASP A 248 -15.54 0.46 1.70
C ASP A 248 -15.71 -0.03 3.16
N GLU A 249 -15.80 0.90 4.10
CA GLU A 249 -15.82 0.67 5.55
C GLU A 249 -16.93 -0.29 5.98
N SER A 250 -18.09 -0.23 5.34
CA SER A 250 -19.24 -1.09 5.61
C SER A 250 -18.94 -2.59 5.47
N LEU A 251 -17.87 -2.96 4.76
CA LEU A 251 -17.47 -4.33 4.47
C LEU A 251 -16.37 -4.86 5.40
N LEU A 252 -15.81 -4.01 6.26
CA LEU A 252 -14.63 -4.32 7.07
C LEU A 252 -14.96 -4.99 8.41
N GLY A 253 -15.68 -6.10 8.36
CA GLY A 253 -15.90 -6.97 9.52
C GLY A 253 -14.70 -7.88 9.84
N LYS A 254 -14.75 -8.54 11.02
CA LYS A 254 -13.72 -9.53 11.46
C LYS A 254 -13.47 -10.67 10.46
N GLY A 255 -14.47 -11.06 9.67
CA GLY A 255 -14.37 -12.09 8.63
C GLY A 255 -13.54 -11.61 7.44
N ALA A 256 -13.86 -10.42 6.90
CA ALA A 256 -13.19 -9.80 5.77
C ALA A 256 -11.69 -9.62 6.01
N TRP A 257 -11.28 -9.19 7.21
CA TRP A 257 -9.86 -9.04 7.58
C TRP A 257 -9.06 -10.34 7.51
N LYS A 258 -9.67 -11.52 7.62
CA LYS A 258 -8.96 -12.80 7.43
C LYS A 258 -8.59 -13.01 5.95
N ILE A 259 -9.46 -12.57 5.04
CA ILE A 259 -9.28 -12.69 3.59
C ILE A 259 -8.28 -11.64 3.12
N ILE A 260 -8.48 -10.39 3.53
CA ILE A 260 -7.58 -9.28 3.21
C ILE A 260 -6.14 -9.61 3.61
N ARG A 261 -5.94 -10.21 4.77
CA ARG A 261 -4.60 -10.60 5.25
C ARG A 261 -3.83 -11.50 4.30
N THR A 262 -4.51 -12.39 3.58
CA THR A 262 -3.85 -13.28 2.63
C THR A 262 -3.55 -12.58 1.29
N ALA A 263 -4.19 -11.43 1.02
CA ALA A 263 -3.96 -10.63 -0.18
C ALA A 263 -2.62 -9.87 -0.17
N PHE A 264 -2.01 -9.62 1.00
CA PHE A 264 -0.78 -8.83 1.11
C PHE A 264 0.46 -9.50 0.50
N LYS A 265 0.58 -10.84 0.63
CA LYS A 265 1.83 -11.57 0.32
C LYS A 265 1.59 -12.75 -0.60
N ARG A 266 2.33 -12.77 -1.71
CA ARG A 266 2.27 -13.82 -2.73
C ARG A 266 2.66 -15.17 -2.17
N GLY A 267 2.05 -16.23 -2.69
CA GLY A 267 2.30 -17.61 -2.28
C GLY A 267 1.47 -18.08 -1.07
N THR A 268 0.75 -17.17 -0.41
CA THR A 268 -0.20 -17.55 0.64
C THR A 268 -1.43 -18.17 -0.01
N LYS A 269 -1.70 -19.44 0.31
CA LYS A 269 -2.85 -20.17 -0.24
C LYS A 269 -3.84 -20.51 0.86
N VAL A 270 -5.12 -20.26 0.60
CA VAL A 270 -6.24 -20.64 1.45
C VAL A 270 -6.76 -22.00 0.98
N PRO A 271 -6.68 -23.05 1.83
CA PRO A 271 -7.27 -24.33 1.51
C PRO A 271 -8.80 -24.24 1.56
N ARG A 272 -9.48 -24.72 0.52
CA ARG A 272 -10.92 -24.95 0.53
C ARG A 272 -11.22 -26.32 -0.05
N VAL A 273 -12.22 -26.98 0.51
CA VAL A 273 -12.71 -28.26 -0.01
C VAL A 273 -13.75 -27.94 -1.07
N GLU A 274 -13.53 -28.41 -2.29
CA GLU A 274 -14.47 -28.34 -3.39
C GLU A 274 -15.07 -29.73 -3.63
N LYS A 275 -16.37 -29.79 -3.88
CA LYS A 275 -17.04 -31.02 -4.29
C LYS A 275 -17.09 -31.04 -5.82
N THR A 276 -16.48 -32.05 -6.42
CA THR A 276 -16.52 -32.22 -7.88
C THR A 276 -17.88 -32.73 -8.35
N SER A 277 -18.14 -32.66 -9.65
CA SER A 277 -19.32 -33.26 -10.28
C SER A 277 -19.41 -34.78 -10.13
N LYS A 278 -18.35 -35.44 -9.65
CA LYS A 278 -18.27 -36.88 -9.38
C LYS A 278 -18.37 -37.22 -7.89
N ASP A 279 -18.84 -36.28 -7.05
CA ASP A 279 -18.92 -36.42 -5.59
C ASP A 279 -17.57 -36.62 -4.87
N GLU A 280 -16.44 -36.44 -5.55
CA GLU A 280 -15.11 -36.42 -4.93
C GLU A 280 -14.83 -35.07 -4.28
N PHE A 281 -14.23 -35.09 -3.09
CA PHE A 281 -13.74 -33.89 -2.41
C PHE A 281 -12.29 -33.61 -2.81
N ILE A 282 -12.06 -32.48 -3.48
CA ILE A 282 -10.72 -32.01 -3.84
C ILE A 282 -10.35 -30.82 -2.96
N LEU A 283 -9.14 -30.82 -2.42
CA LEU A 283 -8.59 -29.66 -1.73
C LEU A 283 -8.09 -28.64 -2.76
N GLY A 284 -8.89 -27.61 -3.03
CA GLY A 284 -8.48 -26.44 -3.80
C GLY A 284 -7.61 -25.51 -2.96
N LEU A 285 -6.45 -25.12 -3.49
CA LEU A 285 -5.60 -24.11 -2.88
C LEU A 285 -5.78 -22.77 -3.61
N PHE A 286 -6.38 -21.79 -2.93
CA PHE A 286 -6.74 -20.49 -3.48
C PHE A 286 -5.73 -19.45 -3.04
N GLU A 287 -5.01 -18.85 -3.99
CA GLU A 287 -4.18 -17.69 -3.69
C GLU A 287 -5.00 -16.41 -3.92
N THR A 288 -4.91 -15.48 -2.98
CA THR A 288 -5.71 -14.23 -2.94
C THR A 288 -4.84 -12.98 -3.08
N TYR A 289 -3.54 -13.16 -3.37
CA TYR A 289 -2.61 -12.05 -3.55
C TYR A 289 -3.10 -11.08 -4.63
N MET A 290 -3.37 -9.84 -4.23
CA MET A 290 -3.90 -8.77 -5.08
C MET A 290 -3.77 -7.40 -4.38
N PRO A 291 -3.72 -6.28 -5.12
CA PRO A 291 -3.77 -4.93 -4.54
C PRO A 291 -5.11 -4.67 -3.84
N VAL A 292 -5.07 -4.00 -2.69
CA VAL A 292 -6.30 -3.63 -1.96
C VAL A 292 -6.22 -2.20 -1.44
N ILE A 293 -7.30 -1.44 -1.61
CA ILE A 293 -7.51 -0.12 -1.05
C ILE A 293 -8.72 -0.10 -0.11
N PHE A 294 -8.58 0.63 0.99
CA PHE A 294 -9.58 0.77 2.04
C PHE A 294 -9.94 2.23 2.26
N ALA A 295 -11.22 2.55 2.38
CA ALA A 295 -11.66 3.84 2.89
C ALA A 295 -12.31 3.62 4.25
N SER A 296 -11.82 4.30 5.29
CA SER A 296 -12.43 4.17 6.62
C SER A 296 -12.15 5.38 7.53
N THR A 297 -13.07 5.62 8.46
CA THR A 297 -12.91 6.59 9.55
C THR A 297 -12.17 6.01 10.76
N GLU A 298 -12.04 4.69 10.82
CA GLU A 298 -11.40 3.93 11.87
C GLU A 298 -10.10 3.27 11.38
N LYS A 299 -9.26 2.81 12.30
CA LYS A 299 -8.08 2.02 11.95
C LYS A 299 -8.40 0.53 11.86
N PRO A 300 -7.58 -0.29 11.17
CA PRO A 300 -7.74 -1.74 11.15
C PRO A 300 -7.92 -2.39 12.54
N THR A 301 -7.18 -1.96 13.56
CA THR A 301 -7.34 -2.49 14.94
C THR A 301 -8.71 -2.23 15.57
N GLN A 302 -9.42 -1.20 15.10
CA GLN A 302 -10.78 -0.87 15.55
C GLN A 302 -11.83 -1.70 14.78
N LEU A 303 -11.56 -2.02 13.52
CA LEU A 303 -12.43 -2.80 12.62
C LEU A 303 -12.23 -4.32 12.71
N GLY A 304 -11.62 -4.82 13.78
CA GLY A 304 -11.40 -6.26 13.98
C GLY A 304 -10.17 -6.84 13.25
N GLY A 305 -9.37 -5.99 12.62
CA GLY A 305 -7.99 -6.26 12.19
C GLY A 305 -7.00 -6.24 13.37
N GLN A 306 -5.71 -6.26 13.05
CA GLN A 306 -4.61 -6.27 14.02
C GLN A 306 -3.55 -5.20 13.69
N GLU A 307 -2.66 -4.91 14.63
CA GLU A 307 -1.51 -3.99 14.41
C GLU A 307 -0.65 -4.41 13.21
N ALA A 308 -0.57 -5.71 12.91
CA ALA A 308 0.11 -6.22 11.74
C ALA A 308 -0.55 -5.79 10.41
N ASP A 309 -1.87 -5.57 10.41
CA ASP A 309 -2.59 -5.10 9.22
C ASP A 309 -2.32 -3.61 8.99
N GLU A 310 -2.25 -2.82 10.07
CA GLU A 310 -1.77 -1.43 10.02
C GLU A 310 -0.31 -1.37 9.55
N ALA A 311 0.53 -2.32 9.97
CA ALA A 311 1.92 -2.40 9.56
C ALA A 311 2.10 -2.57 8.04
N ARG A 312 1.12 -3.19 7.37
CA ARG A 312 1.10 -3.49 5.92
C ARG A 312 0.44 -2.41 5.06
N ALA A 313 -0.13 -1.39 5.70
CA ALA A 313 -0.83 -0.30 5.03
C ALA A 313 0.03 0.96 4.92
N ILE A 314 -0.14 1.68 3.81
CA ILE A 314 0.21 3.08 3.62
C ILE A 314 -1.03 3.90 3.99
N PHE A 315 -0.98 4.56 5.15
CA PHE A 315 -2.05 5.45 5.58
C PHE A 315 -1.95 6.78 4.83
N LEU A 316 -3.07 7.21 4.25
CA LEU A 316 -3.23 8.51 3.63
C LEU A 316 -4.18 9.32 4.51
N TYR A 317 -3.64 10.25 5.29
CA TYR A 317 -4.43 11.07 6.21
C TYR A 317 -5.17 12.17 5.43
N MET A 318 -6.43 11.90 5.11
CA MET A 318 -7.31 12.74 4.31
C MET A 318 -7.82 13.94 5.12
N GLN A 319 -7.72 15.15 4.57
CA GLN A 319 -8.33 16.36 5.11
C GLN A 319 -9.57 16.76 4.32
N GLN A 320 -10.46 17.53 4.94
CA GLN A 320 -11.62 18.08 4.24
C GLN A 320 -11.17 19.22 3.32
N GLU A 321 -11.37 19.04 2.02
CA GLU A 321 -11.15 20.06 1.01
C GLU A 321 -12.34 20.10 0.05
N ARG A 322 -12.39 21.15 -0.78
CA ARG A 322 -13.40 21.26 -1.81
C ARG A 322 -13.20 20.17 -2.85
N ASP A 323 -14.31 19.66 -3.34
CA ASP A 323 -14.34 18.75 -4.47
C ASP A 323 -13.76 19.43 -5.73
N PRO A 324 -12.73 18.85 -6.38
CA PRO A 324 -12.16 19.44 -7.58
C PRO A 324 -13.15 19.50 -8.75
N ILE A 325 -13.93 18.44 -8.98
CA ILE A 325 -14.78 18.28 -10.18
C ILE A 325 -16.28 18.18 -9.88
N GLY A 326 -16.65 17.90 -8.63
CA GLY A 326 -18.06 17.91 -8.19
C GLY A 326 -18.79 16.58 -8.36
N ARG A 327 -18.10 15.50 -8.78
CA ARG A 327 -18.67 14.16 -8.95
C ARG A 327 -17.66 13.07 -8.66
N ASP A 328 -18.17 11.85 -8.46
CA ASP A 328 -17.34 10.66 -8.36
C ASP A 328 -16.89 10.17 -9.76
N PRO A 329 -15.75 9.47 -9.85
CA PRO A 329 -15.25 8.95 -11.11
C PRO A 329 -16.09 7.76 -11.59
N GLU A 330 -16.20 7.64 -12.91
CA GLU A 330 -16.83 6.51 -13.58
C GLU A 330 -15.78 5.65 -14.27
N VAL A 331 -16.16 4.43 -14.67
CA VAL A 331 -15.22 3.52 -15.34
C VAL A 331 -14.69 4.12 -16.65
N SER A 332 -15.55 4.82 -17.38
CA SER A 332 -15.24 5.49 -18.66
C SER A 332 -14.19 6.59 -18.53
N ASP A 333 -14.10 7.27 -17.38
CA ASP A 333 -13.17 8.40 -17.18
C ASP A 333 -11.70 8.00 -17.39
N PHE A 334 -11.36 6.74 -17.12
CA PHE A 334 -9.99 6.25 -17.16
C PHE A 334 -9.74 5.23 -18.27
N HIS A 335 -10.74 5.01 -19.13
CA HIS A 335 -10.72 3.95 -20.15
C HIS A 335 -9.45 3.97 -21.01
N ASP A 336 -9.18 5.09 -21.66
CA ASP A 336 -8.06 5.21 -22.60
C ASP A 336 -6.71 5.11 -21.88
N LEU A 337 -6.61 5.70 -20.68
CA LEU A 337 -5.40 5.60 -19.88
C LEU A 337 -5.15 4.16 -19.42
N ARG A 338 -6.17 3.42 -18.97
CA ARG A 338 -6.01 2.01 -18.59
C ARG A 338 -5.49 1.16 -19.73
N ASN A 339 -5.99 1.36 -20.95
CA ASN A 339 -5.53 0.66 -22.15
C ASN A 339 -4.03 0.91 -22.40
N GLU A 340 -3.57 2.14 -22.27
CA GLU A 340 -2.13 2.46 -22.37
C GLU A 340 -1.30 1.77 -21.26
N LEU A 341 -1.82 1.73 -20.04
CA LEU A 341 -1.16 1.06 -18.91
C LEU A 341 -1.11 -0.47 -19.09
N TYR A 342 -2.11 -1.07 -19.76
CA TYR A 342 -2.06 -2.48 -20.15
C TYR A 342 -0.98 -2.76 -21.21
N LEU A 343 -0.80 -1.88 -22.20
CA LEU A 343 0.29 -1.99 -23.16
C LEU A 343 1.65 -1.87 -22.45
N LEU A 344 1.78 -0.89 -21.55
CA LEU A 344 2.99 -0.71 -20.73
C LEU A 344 3.32 -1.97 -19.94
N ARG A 345 2.31 -2.60 -19.33
CA ARG A 345 2.46 -3.90 -18.65
C ARG A 345 3.01 -4.98 -19.56
N LEU A 346 2.39 -5.19 -20.72
CA LEU A 346 2.77 -6.22 -21.67
C LEU A 346 4.19 -5.99 -22.22
N LEU A 347 4.62 -4.74 -22.37
CA LEU A 347 5.85 -4.38 -23.08
C LEU A 347 7.05 -4.03 -22.19
N ARG A 348 6.86 -3.69 -20.90
CA ARG A 348 7.94 -3.13 -20.05
C ARG A 348 8.17 -3.86 -18.73
N ILE A 349 7.61 -5.05 -18.52
CA ILE A 349 7.82 -5.87 -17.31
C ILE A 349 9.31 -6.15 -17.00
N GLY A 350 10.15 -6.29 -18.03
CA GLY A 350 11.59 -6.53 -17.88
C GLY A 350 12.31 -5.39 -17.14
N GLU A 351 11.88 -4.14 -17.35
CA GLU A 351 12.43 -2.97 -16.69
C GLU A 351 12.08 -2.94 -15.21
N VAL A 352 10.83 -3.28 -14.86
CA VAL A 352 10.39 -3.43 -13.46
C VAL A 352 11.22 -4.47 -12.73
N LEU A 353 11.41 -5.64 -13.34
CA LEU A 353 12.21 -6.72 -12.73
C LEU A 353 13.69 -6.32 -12.56
N LYS A 354 14.23 -5.51 -13.46
CA LYS A 354 15.60 -4.98 -13.36
C LYS A 354 15.72 -3.99 -12.22
N ILE A 355 14.84 -2.98 -12.17
CA ILE A 355 14.89 -1.94 -11.12
C ILE A 355 14.53 -2.51 -9.75
N LEU A 356 13.62 -3.48 -9.66
CA LEU A 356 13.30 -4.15 -8.40
C LEU A 356 14.55 -4.77 -7.74
N ARG A 357 15.42 -5.42 -8.53
CA ARG A 357 16.68 -5.98 -8.00
C ARG A 357 17.62 -4.90 -7.46
N VAL A 358 17.72 -3.78 -8.16
CA VAL A 358 18.52 -2.62 -7.71
C VAL A 358 17.93 -2.03 -6.43
N GLU A 359 16.60 -1.87 -6.36
CA GLU A 359 15.93 -1.33 -5.19
C GLU A 359 16.05 -2.26 -3.98
N GLU A 360 16.01 -3.58 -4.19
CA GLU A 360 16.20 -4.55 -3.12
C GLU A 360 17.55 -4.37 -2.38
N GLU A 361 18.59 -3.97 -3.10
CA GLU A 361 19.93 -3.69 -2.55
C GLU A 361 20.05 -2.24 -2.03
N ALA A 362 19.39 -1.29 -2.69
CA ALA A 362 19.50 0.14 -2.39
C ALA A 362 18.64 0.61 -1.20
N ILE A 363 17.49 -0.03 -0.94
CA ILE A 363 16.54 0.42 0.08
C ILE A 363 17.13 0.30 1.49
N ARG A 364 17.62 1.42 2.02
CA ARG A 364 18.25 1.53 3.35
C ARG A 364 17.34 2.24 4.33
N GLY A 365 17.39 1.83 5.60
CA GLY A 365 16.62 2.47 6.68
C GLY A 365 15.20 1.95 6.88
N PHE A 366 14.70 1.11 5.96
CA PHE A 366 13.41 0.42 6.06
C PHE A 366 13.65 -1.04 6.46
N ARG A 367 12.90 -1.56 7.43
CA ARG A 367 13.04 -2.96 7.92
C ARG A 367 11.69 -3.64 8.06
N GLY A 368 11.68 -4.98 8.00
CA GLY A 368 10.46 -5.78 8.18
C GLY A 368 9.34 -5.34 7.24
N HIS A 369 8.15 -5.09 7.80
CA HIS A 369 6.97 -4.65 7.04
C HIS A 369 7.16 -3.29 6.35
N GLU A 370 7.95 -2.36 6.89
CA GLU A 370 8.21 -1.08 6.22
C GLU A 370 8.89 -1.32 4.87
N ARG A 371 9.87 -2.24 4.82
CA ARG A 371 10.55 -2.59 3.58
C ARG A 371 9.60 -3.31 2.61
N GLU A 372 8.79 -4.25 3.09
CA GLU A 372 7.80 -4.96 2.27
C GLU A 372 6.75 -4.02 1.65
N VAL A 373 6.36 -2.97 2.38
CA VAL A 373 5.36 -1.97 1.98
C VAL A 373 5.93 -1.00 0.94
N TRP A 374 7.12 -0.45 1.20
CA TRP A 374 7.65 0.64 0.38
C TRP A 374 8.46 0.17 -0.83
N LEU A 375 8.99 -1.06 -0.83
CA LEU A 375 9.80 -1.60 -1.94
C LEU A 375 9.09 -1.53 -3.32
N PRO A 376 7.81 -1.95 -3.47
CA PRO A 376 7.11 -1.81 -4.74
C PRO A 376 6.98 -0.35 -5.18
N ILE A 377 6.65 0.55 -4.25
CA ILE A 377 6.41 1.97 -4.53
C ILE A 377 7.72 2.65 -4.95
N PHE A 378 8.82 2.37 -4.25
CA PHE A 378 10.15 2.87 -4.61
C PHE A 378 10.64 2.33 -5.95
N THR A 379 10.36 1.07 -6.25
CA THR A 379 10.71 0.48 -7.56
C THR A 379 10.05 1.26 -8.68
N ILE A 380 8.74 1.54 -8.57
CA ILE A 380 8.01 2.32 -9.58
C ILE A 380 8.48 3.77 -9.60
N ALA A 381 8.65 4.42 -8.45
CA ALA A 381 9.12 5.80 -8.37
C ALA A 381 10.48 5.98 -9.05
N ARG A 382 11.42 5.03 -8.85
CA ARG A 382 12.75 5.06 -9.48
C ARG A 382 12.68 4.90 -11.00
N ILE A 383 11.79 4.05 -11.50
CA ILE A 383 11.57 3.88 -12.94
C ILE A 383 11.04 5.16 -13.56
N VAL A 384 10.12 5.83 -12.87
CA VAL A 384 9.51 7.08 -13.32
C VAL A 384 10.55 8.20 -13.35
N GLY A 385 11.29 8.41 -12.26
CA GLY A 385 12.48 9.26 -12.19
C GLY A 385 12.79 9.82 -10.80
N GLU A 386 13.95 10.47 -10.69
CA GLU A 386 14.56 10.85 -9.41
C GLU A 386 13.75 11.88 -8.59
N ASP A 387 13.03 12.79 -9.25
CA ASP A 387 12.11 13.74 -8.61
C ASP A 387 10.99 13.02 -7.83
N VAL A 388 10.37 12.03 -8.48
CA VAL A 388 9.30 11.21 -7.88
C VAL A 388 9.88 10.31 -6.80
N TYR A 389 11.04 9.72 -7.04
CA TYR A 389 11.75 8.92 -6.04
C TYR A 389 12.06 9.75 -4.77
N GLY A 390 12.50 11.00 -4.93
CA GLY A 390 12.75 11.93 -3.83
C GLY A 390 11.47 12.22 -3.03
N ALA A 391 10.40 12.64 -3.71
CA ALA A 391 9.11 12.95 -3.08
C ALA A 391 8.53 11.77 -2.30
N VAL A 392 8.56 10.57 -2.89
CA VAL A 392 8.10 9.33 -2.23
C VAL A 392 9.00 9.00 -1.03
N THR A 393 10.32 9.20 -1.14
CA THR A 393 11.26 8.93 -0.04
C THR A 393 10.99 9.84 1.16
N GLU A 394 10.79 11.14 0.92
CA GLU A 394 10.48 12.10 1.96
C GLU A 394 9.16 11.76 2.66
N TYR A 395 8.10 11.50 1.89
CA TYR A 395 6.81 11.09 2.45
C TYR A 395 6.92 9.77 3.22
N ALA A 396 7.62 8.77 2.69
CA ALA A 396 7.81 7.48 3.34
C ALA A 396 8.57 7.59 4.67
N ALA A 397 9.61 8.44 4.72
CA ALA A 397 10.36 8.70 5.94
C ALA A 397 9.48 9.34 7.02
N GLU A 398 8.66 10.33 6.65
CA GLU A 398 7.73 11.02 7.54
C GLU A 398 6.59 10.10 8.00
N ALA A 399 5.93 9.42 7.07
CA ALA A 399 4.85 8.47 7.38
C ALA A 399 5.34 7.35 8.31
N ASN A 400 6.55 6.84 8.09
CA ASN A 400 7.13 5.85 9.00
C ASN A 400 7.53 6.45 10.35
N ALA A 401 8.00 7.71 10.41
CA ALA A 401 8.26 8.37 11.68
C ALA A 401 6.97 8.51 12.51
N ILE A 402 5.86 8.93 11.87
CA ILE A 402 4.53 9.00 12.49
C ILE A 402 4.06 7.61 12.96
N LYS A 403 4.20 6.61 12.09
CA LYS A 403 3.86 5.22 12.41
C LYS A 403 4.67 4.74 13.62
N ARG A 404 5.99 4.97 13.61
CA ARG A 404 6.90 4.63 14.71
C ARG A 404 6.50 5.33 15.99
N LEU A 405 6.04 6.59 15.99
CA LEU A 405 5.53 7.26 17.20
C LEU A 405 4.42 6.45 17.86
N SER A 406 3.44 6.03 17.05
CA SER A 406 2.26 5.29 17.52
C SER A 406 2.50 3.80 17.81
N GLN A 407 3.47 3.19 17.13
CA GLN A 407 3.81 1.78 17.31
C GLN A 407 4.47 1.52 18.65
N TYR A 408 4.16 0.35 19.22
CA TYR A 408 4.71 -0.12 20.49
C TYR A 408 4.50 0.86 21.65
N ARG A 409 3.39 1.62 21.64
CA ARG A 409 3.07 2.62 22.67
C ARG A 409 3.16 2.02 24.07
N ASP A 410 2.57 0.85 24.28
CA ASP A 410 2.59 0.13 25.54
C ASP A 410 4.02 -0.25 25.97
N GLU A 411 4.83 -0.79 25.05
CA GLU A 411 6.23 -1.12 25.29
C GLU A 411 7.07 0.13 25.61
N LYS A 412 6.84 1.24 24.92
CA LYS A 412 7.54 2.51 25.16
C LYS A 412 7.21 3.09 26.53
N LEU A 413 5.95 3.03 26.96
CA LEU A 413 5.56 3.42 28.32
C LEU A 413 6.26 2.55 29.36
N ILE A 414 6.38 1.23 29.11
CA ILE A 414 7.16 0.34 29.97
C ILE A 414 8.66 0.68 29.97
N ILE A 415 9.26 1.01 28.83
CA ILE A 415 10.66 1.46 28.75
C ILE A 415 10.85 2.75 29.55
N GLY A 416 9.94 3.72 29.41
CA GLY A 416 9.95 4.95 30.20
C GLY A 416 9.83 4.68 31.70
N ALA A 417 8.94 3.76 32.09
CA ALA A 417 8.78 3.36 33.47
C ALA A 417 10.06 2.70 34.03
N ILE A 418 10.69 1.81 33.25
CA ILE A 418 11.99 1.22 33.61
C ILE A 418 13.05 2.31 33.75
N CYS A 419 13.05 3.34 32.89
CA CYS A 419 13.96 4.49 33.00
C CYS A 419 13.78 5.24 34.32
N GLN A 420 12.53 5.50 34.73
CA GLN A 420 12.24 6.12 36.02
C GLN A 420 12.75 5.26 37.19
N VAL A 421 12.57 3.93 37.12
CA VAL A 421 13.15 3.00 38.12
C VAL A 421 14.68 3.11 38.15
N PHE A 422 15.36 3.17 36.99
CA PHE A 422 16.82 3.39 36.93
C PHE A 422 17.25 4.72 37.55
N ARG A 423 16.46 5.78 37.42
CA ARG A 423 16.78 7.10 38.02
C ARG A 423 16.61 7.10 39.54
N LEU A 424 15.61 6.39 40.05
CA LEU A 424 15.28 6.34 41.48
C LEU A 424 16.09 5.29 42.25
N SER A 425 16.59 4.27 41.57
CA SER A 425 17.43 3.24 42.17
C SER A 425 18.90 3.70 42.26
N LYS A 426 19.46 3.67 43.48
CA LYS A 426 20.88 3.90 43.76
C LYS A 426 21.75 2.63 43.61
N THR A 427 21.19 1.56 43.05
CA THR A 427 21.74 0.21 43.20
C THR A 427 22.85 -0.07 42.18
N GLU A 428 24.10 -0.06 42.62
CA GLU A 428 25.21 -0.71 41.94
C GLU A 428 25.20 -2.21 42.27
N THR A 429 25.33 -3.08 41.28
CA THR A 429 25.52 -4.51 41.55
C THR A 429 26.94 -4.78 42.03
N LEU A 430 27.12 -5.90 42.76
CA LEU A 430 28.43 -6.43 43.19
C LEU A 430 29.45 -6.61 42.04
N LYS A 431 29.01 -6.54 40.76
CA LYS A 431 29.83 -6.64 39.55
C LYS A 431 30.09 -5.30 38.83
N ARG A 432 29.78 -4.15 39.44
CA ARG A 432 29.88 -2.80 38.83
C ARG A 432 29.02 -2.57 37.58
N GLU A 433 28.05 -3.43 37.28
CA GLU A 433 27.05 -3.16 36.23
C GLU A 433 25.79 -2.53 36.86
N ARG A 434 25.38 -1.36 36.38
CA ARG A 434 24.13 -0.72 36.80
C ARG A 434 22.95 -1.58 36.33
N ALA A 435 22.17 -2.12 37.26
CA ALA A 435 21.01 -2.95 36.99
C ALA A 435 19.86 -2.65 37.96
N VAL A 436 18.63 -2.82 37.49
CA VAL A 436 17.43 -2.66 38.31
C VAL A 436 16.69 -3.97 38.44
N GLU A 437 16.11 -4.18 39.62
CA GLU A 437 15.24 -5.29 39.92
C GLU A 437 13.85 -4.81 40.32
N PHE A 438 12.82 -5.35 39.69
CA PHE A 438 11.44 -4.93 39.96
C PHE A 438 10.44 -6.08 39.73
N LYS A 439 9.25 -5.96 40.32
CA LYS A 439 8.05 -6.71 39.94
C LYS A 439 7.26 -5.94 38.88
N ALA A 440 6.41 -6.62 38.13
CA ALA A 440 5.54 -5.97 37.15
C ALA A 440 4.60 -4.91 37.78
N SER A 441 4.17 -5.12 39.03
CA SER A 441 3.38 -4.14 39.81
C SER A 441 4.13 -2.84 40.06
N ASP A 442 5.45 -2.91 40.18
CA ASP A 442 6.29 -1.78 40.59
C ASP A 442 6.42 -0.76 39.44
N LEU A 443 6.12 -1.16 38.20
CA LEU A 443 6.09 -0.26 37.05
C LEU A 443 4.77 0.53 36.93
N LEU A 444 3.68 0.08 37.56
CA LEU A 444 2.37 0.74 37.41
C LEU A 444 2.37 2.21 37.85
N PRO A 445 2.97 2.59 39.01
CA PRO A 445 3.04 4.00 39.41
C PRO A 445 3.81 4.85 38.39
N HIS A 446 4.89 4.31 37.82
CA HIS A 446 5.69 5.01 36.81
C HIS A 446 4.96 5.17 35.48
N ILE A 447 4.19 4.15 35.06
CA ILE A 447 3.33 4.24 33.88
C ILE A 447 2.23 5.28 34.11
N LYS A 448 1.64 5.34 35.30
CA LYS A 448 0.66 6.37 35.69
C LYS A 448 1.25 7.77 35.53
N VAL A 449 2.43 8.04 36.11
CA VAL A 449 3.12 9.33 35.98
C VAL A 449 3.34 9.71 34.52
N LEU A 450 3.81 8.78 33.69
CA LEU A 450 4.03 9.05 32.27
C LEU A 450 2.74 9.38 31.50
N LEU A 451 1.63 8.73 31.85
CA LEU A 451 0.32 9.03 31.26
C LEU A 451 -0.24 10.37 31.75
N GLU A 452 -0.01 10.72 33.02
CA GLU A 452 -0.36 12.04 33.57
C GLU A 452 0.42 13.15 32.88
N GLU A 453 1.74 12.98 32.72
CA GLU A 453 2.62 13.90 32.00
C GLU A 453 2.20 14.07 30.52
N ALA A 454 1.67 13.01 29.92
CA ALA A 454 1.14 13.05 28.56
C ALA A 454 -0.29 13.63 28.47
N GLY A 455 -0.96 13.90 29.60
CA GLY A 455 -2.37 14.32 29.63
C GLY A 455 -3.36 13.22 29.22
N GLU A 456 -2.93 11.96 29.23
CA GLU A 456 -3.69 10.79 28.77
C GLU A 456 -4.23 9.95 29.95
N TYR A 457 -4.06 10.43 31.18
CA TYR A 457 -4.46 9.70 32.37
C TYR A 457 -5.95 9.80 32.66
N ASP A 458 -6.59 8.65 32.79
CA ASP A 458 -7.95 8.49 33.32
C ASP A 458 -7.94 7.32 34.32
N GLU A 459 -8.36 7.57 35.56
CA GLU A 459 -8.24 6.61 36.68
C GLU A 459 -9.03 5.31 36.39
N ALA A 460 -10.24 5.43 35.82
CA ALA A 460 -11.11 4.29 35.53
C ALA A 460 -10.57 3.45 34.36
N ALA A 461 -10.13 4.09 33.28
CA ALA A 461 -9.51 3.41 32.15
C ALA A 461 -8.17 2.78 32.53
N PHE A 462 -7.35 3.48 33.31
CA PHE A 462 -6.04 3.01 33.76
C PHE A 462 -6.18 1.72 34.58
N SER A 463 -7.02 1.73 35.61
CA SER A 463 -7.21 0.58 36.51
C SER A 463 -7.75 -0.65 35.78
N LYS A 464 -8.56 -0.45 34.74
CA LYS A 464 -9.09 -1.54 33.89
C LYS A 464 -8.04 -2.08 32.91
N PHE A 465 -7.22 -1.21 32.33
CA PHE A 465 -6.32 -1.55 31.23
C PHE A 465 -4.93 -1.97 31.70
N TRP A 466 -4.32 -1.23 32.63
CA TRP A 466 -2.97 -1.42 33.14
C TRP A 466 -2.96 -2.27 34.40
N THR A 467 -2.86 -3.58 34.22
CA THR A 467 -2.72 -4.55 35.33
C THR A 467 -1.32 -5.14 35.37
N ALA A 468 -0.85 -5.58 36.55
CA ALA A 468 0.45 -6.25 36.69
C ALA A 468 0.57 -7.49 35.75
N ARG A 469 -0.55 -8.20 35.52
CA ARG A 469 -0.61 -9.32 34.55
C ARG A 469 -0.38 -8.87 33.11
N ARG A 470 -0.95 -7.73 32.70
CA ARG A 470 -0.72 -7.17 31.36
C ARG A 470 0.73 -6.69 31.22
N VAL A 471 1.24 -5.92 32.18
CA VAL A 471 2.65 -5.47 32.19
C VAL A 471 3.59 -6.67 32.08
N GLY A 472 3.35 -7.73 32.86
CA GLY A 472 4.12 -8.97 32.76
C GLY A 472 4.07 -9.64 31.38
N ARG A 473 2.91 -9.64 30.69
CA ARG A 473 2.80 -10.13 29.31
C ARG A 473 3.61 -9.28 28.33
N ILE A 474 3.57 -7.96 28.46
CA ILE A 474 4.30 -7.05 27.58
C ILE A 474 5.82 -7.22 27.80
N LEU A 475 6.28 -7.29 29.04
CA LEU A 475 7.68 -7.58 29.38
C LEU A 475 8.16 -8.89 28.73
N SER A 476 7.34 -9.95 28.78
CA SER A 476 7.67 -11.21 28.10
C SER A 476 7.77 -11.05 26.57
N ARG A 477 6.88 -10.27 25.93
CA ARG A 477 6.98 -9.94 24.49
C ARG A 477 8.28 -9.17 24.18
N MET A 478 8.73 -8.33 25.11
CA MET A 478 10.02 -7.63 25.03
C MET A 478 11.23 -8.51 25.32
N SER A 479 11.04 -9.83 25.48
CA SER A 479 12.08 -10.80 25.86
C SER A 479 12.67 -10.58 27.26
N LEU A 480 11.91 -9.94 28.16
CA LEU A 480 12.25 -9.84 29.57
C LEU A 480 11.50 -10.91 30.35
N PHE A 481 12.25 -11.86 30.91
CA PHE A 481 11.69 -12.97 31.65
C PHE A 481 11.96 -12.83 33.15
N LYS A 482 10.96 -13.19 33.94
CA LYS A 482 11.04 -13.21 35.40
C LYS A 482 12.00 -14.32 35.85
N ARG A 483 12.85 -14.04 36.83
CA ARG A 483 13.80 -14.98 37.45
C ARG A 483 13.55 -15.06 38.95
N LEU A 484 13.84 -16.22 39.55
CA LEU A 484 13.80 -16.36 41.00
C LEU A 484 15.07 -15.73 41.60
N LEU A 485 14.89 -14.68 42.40
CA LEU A 485 15.95 -13.92 43.05
C LEU A 485 15.56 -13.73 44.51
N HIS A 486 16.42 -14.18 45.45
CA HIS A 486 16.17 -14.05 46.89
C HIS A 486 14.78 -14.58 47.33
N GLY A 487 14.38 -15.73 46.79
CA GLY A 487 13.08 -16.36 47.11
C GLY A 487 11.84 -15.67 46.50
N ARG A 488 12.02 -14.62 45.68
CA ARG A 488 10.92 -13.89 45.03
C ARG A 488 11.15 -13.81 43.52
N THR A 489 10.09 -13.87 42.73
CA THR A 489 10.24 -13.73 41.27
C THR A 489 10.33 -12.25 40.87
N ARG A 490 11.41 -11.86 40.20
CA ARG A 490 11.69 -10.49 39.78
C ARG A 490 12.19 -10.42 38.34
N TYR A 491 12.05 -9.25 37.73
CA TYR A 491 12.72 -8.91 36.48
C TYR A 491 14.05 -8.23 36.81
N THR A 492 15.10 -8.56 36.07
CA THR A 492 16.40 -7.88 36.16
C THR A 492 16.72 -7.27 34.81
N VAL A 493 16.93 -5.96 34.78
CA VAL A 493 17.30 -5.22 33.57
C VAL A 493 18.63 -4.51 33.82
N THR A 494 19.65 -4.84 33.04
CA THR A 494 20.94 -4.14 33.08
C THR A 494 20.90 -2.89 32.19
N ALA A 495 21.81 -1.94 32.40
CA ALA A 495 21.93 -0.76 31.54
C ALA A 495 22.12 -1.13 30.05
N LYS A 496 22.85 -2.21 29.76
CA LYS A 496 23.01 -2.76 28.41
C LYS A 496 21.66 -3.23 27.84
N THR A 497 20.94 -4.08 28.57
CA THR A 497 19.61 -4.55 28.15
C THR A 497 18.63 -3.40 27.97
N TYR A 498 18.65 -2.40 28.86
CA TYR A 498 17.86 -1.18 28.70
C TYR A 498 18.22 -0.43 27.41
N GLY A 499 19.51 -0.22 27.14
CA GLY A 499 19.97 0.39 25.88
C GLY A 499 19.56 -0.40 24.64
N ASP A 500 19.54 -1.73 24.72
CA ASP A 500 19.03 -2.59 23.64
C ASP A 500 17.52 -2.44 23.44
N LEU A 501 16.74 -2.32 24.51
CA LEU A 501 15.30 -2.05 24.43
C LEU A 501 15.02 -0.66 23.85
N VAL A 502 15.76 0.36 24.27
CA VAL A 502 15.66 1.72 23.72
C VAL A 502 15.91 1.73 22.22
N ARG A 503 16.94 1.01 21.75
CA ARG A 503 17.25 0.86 20.32
C ARG A 503 16.22 0.02 19.57
N ARG A 504 15.70 -1.04 20.17
CA ARG A 504 14.75 -1.97 19.52
C ARG A 504 13.38 -1.36 19.29
N TYR A 505 12.93 -0.51 20.21
CA TYR A 505 11.60 0.11 20.19
C TYR A 505 11.64 1.61 19.87
N ASP A 506 12.80 2.12 19.41
CA ASP A 506 13.04 3.54 19.08
C ASP A 506 12.56 4.53 20.15
N TYR A 507 12.73 4.17 21.43
CA TYR A 507 12.38 5.03 22.55
C TYR A 507 13.32 6.26 22.57
N GLY A 508 12.79 7.49 22.68
CA GLY A 508 13.60 8.72 22.67
C GLY A 508 13.63 9.49 21.35
N LYS A 509 13.31 8.86 20.20
CA LYS A 509 13.40 9.49 18.86
C LYS A 509 12.09 10.11 18.35
N GLY A 510 11.07 10.15 19.19
CA GLY A 510 9.82 10.79 18.84
C GLY A 510 8.94 11.05 20.07
N GLY A 511 8.43 12.29 20.16
CA GLY A 511 7.39 12.79 21.06
C GLY A 511 7.54 12.48 22.55
N LEU A 512 7.29 11.25 22.94
CA LEU A 512 7.20 10.81 24.34
C LEU A 512 8.57 10.69 25.05
N GLY A 513 9.68 10.67 24.29
CA GLY A 513 11.02 10.56 24.86
C GLY A 513 11.82 11.88 24.96
N GLY A 514 11.23 13.00 24.53
CA GLY A 514 11.89 14.31 24.49
C GLY A 514 11.69 15.19 25.74
N LEU A 515 10.73 14.88 26.60
CA LEU A 515 10.39 15.69 27.78
C LEU A 515 11.23 15.34 29.02
N GLY A 516 12.54 15.25 28.86
CA GLY A 516 13.44 14.99 29.99
C GLY A 516 14.91 15.32 29.77
N GLY A 517 15.26 16.01 28.68
CA GLY A 517 16.59 16.54 28.46
C GLY A 517 16.62 18.03 28.71
N GLN A 518 16.78 18.44 29.98
CA GLN A 518 17.23 19.81 30.27
C GLN A 518 18.54 20.04 29.51
N LYS A 519 18.49 20.85 28.46
CA LYS A 519 19.67 21.54 27.95
C LYS A 519 20.17 22.42 29.10
N ASN A 520 21.31 22.08 29.67
CA ASN A 520 22.07 22.96 30.55
C ASN A 520 22.25 24.31 29.85
N LYS A 521 21.64 25.39 30.39
CA LYS A 521 22.10 26.78 30.24
C LYS A 521 21.34 27.71 31.21
N GLY A 522 22.07 28.23 32.20
CA GLY A 522 22.05 29.61 32.69
C GLY A 522 20.74 30.26 33.17
N TYR A 523 20.61 30.36 34.50
CA TYR A 523 20.09 31.50 35.30
C TYR A 523 19.55 32.76 34.58
N ARG A 524 18.23 33.05 34.69
CA ARG A 524 17.62 34.27 35.31
C ARG A 524 16.10 34.35 35.10
N ASP A 525 15.41 34.38 36.24
CA ASP A 525 14.21 35.12 36.66
C ASP A 525 13.37 35.94 35.63
N LYS A 526 12.03 35.68 35.61
CA LYS A 526 10.92 36.62 35.91
C LYS A 526 9.60 36.36 35.15
N ASP A 527 8.52 36.54 35.92
CA ASP A 527 7.16 36.97 35.59
C ASP A 527 6.23 36.06 34.75
N ASN A 528 5.15 35.60 35.41
CA ASN A 528 4.03 34.88 34.82
C ASN A 528 2.73 35.63 35.18
N PRO A 529 1.88 36.07 34.23
CA PRO A 529 0.53 36.51 34.53
C PRO A 529 -0.51 35.38 34.30
N PRO A 530 -1.72 35.49 34.90
CA PRO A 530 -2.58 34.36 35.18
C PRO A 530 -3.56 33.99 34.04
N GLN A 531 -3.96 32.72 34.00
CA GLN A 531 -5.04 32.18 33.17
C GLN A 531 -6.43 32.72 33.59
N PRO A 532 -7.37 32.94 32.65
CA PRO A 532 -8.78 33.06 32.98
C PRO A 532 -9.49 31.70 32.98
N LYS A 533 -10.37 31.53 33.97
CA LYS A 533 -11.27 30.38 34.18
C LYS A 533 -12.60 30.55 33.42
N GLY A 534 -13.14 29.43 32.94
CA GLY A 534 -14.54 29.20 32.53
C GLY A 534 -14.58 28.08 31.49
N GLY A 535 -15.33 26.98 31.58
CA GLY A 535 -16.48 26.60 32.40
C GLY A 535 -17.64 26.21 31.50
N LEU A 536 -18.07 24.92 31.56
CA LEU A 536 -19.24 24.25 30.91
C LEU A 536 -18.98 23.74 29.47
N ASP A 537 -19.23 22.50 29.04
CA ASP A 537 -20.04 21.36 29.52
C ASP A 537 -19.34 20.03 29.12
N LYS A 538 -19.12 19.06 30.03
CA LYS A 538 -20.01 17.94 30.37
C LYS A 538 -20.69 17.26 29.16
N HIS A 539 -19.98 16.33 28.52
CA HIS A 539 -20.40 14.97 28.12
C HIS A 539 -19.48 14.44 27.02
N LEU A 540 -18.43 13.69 27.36
CA LEU A 540 -17.76 12.70 26.48
C LEU A 540 -16.66 11.93 27.26
N HIS A 541 -16.89 10.64 27.51
CA HIS A 541 -15.90 9.61 27.88
C HIS A 541 -16.08 8.43 26.91
N PRO A 542 -15.13 7.48 26.75
CA PRO A 542 -13.70 7.47 27.08
C PRO A 542 -12.80 7.11 25.86
N LEU A 543 -11.48 7.34 25.96
CA LEU A 543 -10.45 6.89 25.02
C LEU A 543 -10.62 7.39 23.57
N LYS A 544 -10.50 8.70 23.33
CA LYS A 544 -10.05 9.14 22.01
C LYS A 544 -8.61 8.69 21.83
N ASN A 545 -8.40 7.65 21.03
CA ASN A 545 -7.23 7.57 20.17
C ASN A 545 -7.28 8.84 19.30
N ILE A 546 -6.74 9.96 19.78
CA ILE A 546 -6.55 11.13 18.94
C ILE A 546 -5.47 10.68 17.94
N PRO A 547 -5.79 10.51 16.64
CA PRO A 547 -4.73 10.31 15.66
C PRO A 547 -3.76 11.51 15.79
N PRO A 548 -2.45 11.32 15.58
CA PRO A 548 -1.57 12.48 15.49
C PRO A 548 -2.20 13.47 14.50
N ASN A 549 -2.12 14.78 14.80
CA ASN A 549 -2.48 15.78 13.82
C ASN A 549 -1.82 15.39 12.49
N PRO A 550 -2.55 15.47 11.36
CA PRO A 550 -1.89 15.33 10.07
C PRO A 550 -0.67 16.25 10.07
N PRO A 551 0.42 15.87 9.39
CA PRO A 551 1.59 16.72 9.32
C PRO A 551 1.13 18.11 8.93
N ASN A 552 1.53 19.11 9.71
CA ASN A 552 1.32 20.49 9.28
C ASN A 552 1.95 20.56 7.88
N PRO A 553 1.26 21.17 6.90
CA PRO A 553 1.86 21.38 5.58
C PRO A 553 3.24 22.00 5.81
N PRO A 554 4.27 21.60 5.03
CA PRO A 554 5.56 22.24 5.12
C PRO A 554 5.33 23.76 5.03
N PRO A 555 6.02 24.56 5.86
CA PRO A 555 5.80 26.01 5.85
C PRO A 555 5.98 26.49 4.41
N GLU A 556 4.89 26.98 3.83
CA GLU A 556 4.84 27.40 2.43
C GLU A 556 6.03 28.36 2.16
N PRO A 557 6.83 28.11 1.10
CA PRO A 557 7.97 28.94 0.75
C PRO A 557 7.57 30.41 0.69
N LEU A 558 8.46 31.30 1.14
CA LEU A 558 8.19 32.74 1.17
C LEU A 558 7.82 33.29 -0.23
N GLN A 559 8.39 32.73 -1.29
CA GLN A 559 8.07 33.09 -2.67
C GLN A 559 6.62 32.74 -3.04
N ASP A 560 6.16 31.53 -2.75
CA ASP A 560 4.78 31.09 -3.00
C ASP A 560 3.77 31.95 -2.20
N LYS A 561 4.11 32.31 -0.95
CA LYS A 561 3.31 33.26 -0.15
C LYS A 561 3.22 34.65 -0.79
N MET A 562 4.33 35.16 -1.33
CA MET A 562 4.37 36.45 -2.02
C MET A 562 3.57 36.42 -3.31
N GLU A 563 3.66 35.35 -4.10
CA GLU A 563 2.96 35.17 -5.37
C GLU A 563 1.44 35.06 -5.14
N ARG A 564 1.01 34.30 -4.13
CA ARG A 564 -0.40 34.18 -3.73
C ARG A 564 -0.99 35.51 -3.24
N VAL A 565 -0.19 36.34 -2.57
CA VAL A 565 -0.59 37.71 -2.17
C VAL A 565 -0.70 38.63 -3.41
N LEU A 566 0.21 38.51 -4.38
CA LEU A 566 0.19 39.28 -5.63
C LEU A 566 -1.01 38.92 -6.51
N GLU A 567 -1.32 37.63 -6.71
CA GLU A 567 -2.52 37.16 -7.42
C GLU A 567 -3.80 37.66 -6.74
N ALA A 568 -3.84 37.59 -5.40
CA ALA A 568 -4.99 38.09 -4.65
C ALA A 568 -5.21 39.59 -4.87
N LEU A 569 -4.14 40.38 -4.94
CA LEU A 569 -4.15 41.83 -5.23
C LEU A 569 -4.62 42.16 -6.65
N GLN A 570 -4.31 41.33 -7.65
CA GLN A 570 -4.82 41.51 -9.03
C GLN A 570 -6.35 41.38 -9.10
N GLY A 571 -6.96 40.60 -8.20
CA GLY A 571 -8.39 40.39 -8.13
C GLY A 571 -9.18 41.40 -7.29
N PHE A 572 -8.64 42.59 -7.01
CA PHE A 572 -9.34 43.67 -6.29
C PHE A 572 -9.32 45.01 -7.04
N PRO A 573 -10.33 45.87 -6.87
CA PRO A 573 -10.29 47.26 -7.35
C PRO A 573 -9.18 48.05 -6.64
N ASP A 574 -8.69 49.13 -7.28
CA ASP A 574 -7.47 49.94 -7.05
C ASP A 574 -6.94 50.18 -5.62
N LYS A 575 -7.71 49.89 -4.56
CA LYS A 575 -7.31 50.01 -3.15
C LYS A 575 -7.85 48.85 -2.32
N VAL A 576 -6.95 48.11 -1.69
CA VAL A 576 -7.31 47.07 -0.71
C VAL A 576 -6.69 47.36 0.64
N SER A 577 -7.47 47.18 1.71
CA SER A 577 -6.97 47.25 3.08
C SER A 577 -6.32 45.93 3.49
N GLU A 578 -5.39 45.98 4.43
CA GLU A 578 -4.76 44.80 5.04
C GLU A 578 -5.81 43.85 5.66
N PHE A 579 -6.87 44.42 6.26
CA PHE A 579 -8.00 43.67 6.78
C PHE A 579 -8.78 42.92 5.68
N GLY A 580 -8.99 43.56 4.52
CA GLY A 580 -9.64 42.94 3.37
C GLY A 580 -8.80 41.83 2.73
N LEU A 581 -7.47 42.00 2.66
CA LEU A 581 -6.55 40.93 2.24
C LEU A 581 -6.58 39.76 3.22
N ASN A 582 -6.53 40.04 4.52
CA ASN A 582 -6.54 39.00 5.54
C ASN A 582 -7.84 38.18 5.48
N GLN A 583 -9.01 38.81 5.34
CA GLN A 583 -10.27 38.08 5.18
C GLN A 583 -10.29 37.14 3.95
N LYS A 584 -9.65 37.55 2.83
CA LYS A 584 -9.60 36.74 1.60
C LYS A 584 -8.56 35.62 1.68
N LEU A 585 -7.40 35.88 2.28
CA LEU A 585 -6.25 34.97 2.32
C LEU A 585 -6.21 34.08 3.56
N ARG A 586 -6.96 34.41 4.62
CA ARG A 586 -6.98 33.73 5.92
C ARG A 586 -5.57 33.50 6.50
N MET A 587 -4.68 34.47 6.32
CA MET A 587 -3.32 34.45 6.84
C MET A 587 -3.25 35.06 8.24
N ASP A 588 -2.29 34.62 9.05
CA ASP A 588 -2.01 35.28 10.32
C ASP A 588 -1.68 36.78 10.11
N PRO A 589 -2.22 37.71 10.92
CA PRO A 589 -1.99 39.15 10.72
C PRO A 589 -0.52 39.58 10.78
N GLU A 590 0.30 38.99 11.65
CA GLU A 590 1.72 39.32 11.72
C GLU A 590 2.48 38.74 10.53
N GLU A 591 2.09 37.55 10.08
CA GLU A 591 2.67 36.90 8.91
C GLU A 591 2.34 37.67 7.60
N LEU A 592 1.08 38.11 7.45
CA LEU A 592 0.66 38.95 6.33
C LEU A 592 1.43 40.27 6.31
N ARG A 593 1.64 40.92 7.47
CA ARG A 593 2.46 42.13 7.57
C ARG A 593 3.89 41.91 7.10
N ARG A 594 4.49 40.79 7.51
CA ARG A 594 5.86 40.44 7.13
C ARG A 594 6.02 40.22 5.63
N VAL A 595 5.07 39.50 5.01
CA VAL A 595 5.05 39.28 3.56
C VAL A 595 4.84 40.61 2.81
N LEU A 596 3.94 41.46 3.31
CA LEU A 596 3.70 42.78 2.76
C LEU A 596 4.90 43.72 2.90
N GLU A 597 5.63 43.70 4.00
CA GLU A 597 6.88 44.47 4.17
C GLU A 597 7.97 44.02 3.20
N LEU A 598 8.07 42.72 2.93
CA LEU A 598 9.02 42.18 1.95
C LEU A 598 8.63 42.57 0.52
N LEU A 599 7.34 42.58 0.19
CA LEU A 599 6.84 43.12 -1.09
C LEU A 599 7.11 44.62 -1.24
N LYS A 600 7.06 45.43 -0.16
CA LYS A 600 7.45 46.85 -0.21
C LYS A 600 8.93 47.07 -0.55
N GLN A 601 9.79 46.09 -0.24
CA GLN A 601 11.22 46.16 -0.54
C GLN A 601 11.53 45.76 -1.99
N ASP A 602 10.61 45.08 -2.68
CA ASP A 602 10.73 44.74 -4.10
C ASP A 602 10.23 45.92 -4.97
N ARG A 603 11.14 46.53 -5.73
CA ARG A 603 10.92 47.76 -6.53
C ARG A 603 9.82 47.65 -7.60
N ARG A 604 9.28 46.45 -7.85
CA ARG A 604 8.17 46.23 -8.80
C ARG A 604 6.82 46.71 -8.25
N VAL A 605 6.70 46.90 -6.94
CA VAL A 605 5.43 47.12 -6.26
C VAL A 605 5.60 48.23 -5.21
N PHE A 606 5.31 49.49 -5.58
CA PHE A 606 4.78 50.62 -4.76
C PHE A 606 5.40 52.02 -4.90
N ASN A 607 4.50 53.01 -4.84
CA ASN A 607 4.71 54.36 -4.31
C ASN A 607 3.61 54.60 -3.24
N PRO A 608 3.92 54.82 -1.93
CA PRO A 608 2.92 54.63 -0.87
C PRO A 608 2.22 55.92 -0.42
N ALA A 609 0.96 55.75 0.04
CA ALA A 609 0.38 56.49 1.14
C ALA A 609 0.02 55.47 2.26
N PRO A 610 0.10 55.83 3.56
CA PRO A 610 -0.05 54.88 4.65
C PRO A 610 -1.46 54.26 4.69
N GLY A 611 -1.54 52.92 4.62
CA GLY A 611 -2.75 52.14 4.89
C GLY A 611 -3.46 51.52 3.68
N TYR A 612 -3.00 51.72 2.44
CA TYR A 612 -3.65 51.16 1.24
C TYR A 612 -2.65 50.64 0.20
N TRP A 613 -3.01 49.54 -0.45
CA TRP A 613 -2.23 48.91 -1.51
C TRP A 613 -2.92 49.10 -2.88
N ARG A 614 -2.21 49.70 -3.87
CA ARG A 614 -2.54 49.67 -5.31
C ARG A 614 -2.16 48.32 -5.94
N ALA A 615 -3.03 47.78 -6.79
CA ALA A 615 -2.68 46.67 -7.67
C ALA A 615 -1.52 47.09 -8.60
N ALA A 616 -0.56 46.19 -8.81
CA ALA A 616 0.46 46.39 -9.83
C ALA A 616 -0.25 46.50 -11.19
N SER A 617 -0.03 47.60 -11.91
CA SER A 617 -0.53 47.70 -13.29
C SER A 617 0.12 46.60 -14.13
N PRO A 618 -0.63 45.94 -15.04
CA PRO A 618 -0.14 44.82 -15.83
C PRO A 618 1.10 45.17 -16.66
#